data_AF-A0A430QAD4-F1
#
_entry.id   AF-A0A430QAD4-F1
#
_cell.length_a   1.000
_cell.length_b   1.000
_cell.length_c   1.000
_cell.angle_alpha   90.00
_cell.angle_beta   90.00
_cell.angle_gamma   90.00
#
_symmetry.space_group_name_H-M   'P 1'
#
loop_
_entity.id
_entity.type
_entity.pdbx_description
1 polymer ?
#
loop_
_entity_poly.entity_id
_entity_poly.type
_entity_poly.pdbx_seq_one_letter_code
_entity_poly.pdbx_strand_id
1 'polypeptide(L)'
;SYYRGAVGALLVYDITKRETFNNLEHWLLELRGHAEPDIVIMLVGNKCDLRHLRTILTEDAKLWAERHGLFFMETSALESTGVENAFYYS
;
A
#
# COMPACT_ATOMS: atom_id res chain seq x y z
N SER A 1 -20.87 -7.19 -12.63
CA SER A 1 -20.09 -8.31 -12.09
C SER A 1 -18.61 -7.94 -12.13
N TYR A 2 -18.07 -7.34 -11.06
CA TYR A 2 -16.80 -6.58 -11.13
C TYR A 2 -15.66 -7.13 -10.24
N TYR A 3 -15.77 -8.37 -9.74
CA TYR A 3 -14.75 -8.97 -8.86
C TYR A 3 -14.53 -10.47 -9.14
N ARG A 4 -14.61 -10.91 -10.40
CA ARG A 4 -14.11 -12.24 -10.78
C ARG A 4 -12.65 -12.09 -11.22
N GLY A 5 -11.71 -12.18 -10.27
CA GLY A 5 -10.28 -12.32 -10.57
C GLY A 5 -9.33 -11.35 -9.86
N ALA A 6 -9.74 -10.63 -8.81
CA ALA A 6 -8.78 -9.83 -8.03
C ALA A 6 -7.91 -10.78 -7.19
N VAL A 7 -6.75 -11.16 -7.71
CA VAL A 7 -5.73 -11.99 -7.03
C VAL A 7 -5.01 -11.21 -5.91
N GLY A 8 -5.25 -9.89 -5.82
CA GLY A 8 -4.73 -9.06 -4.74
C GLY A 8 -5.43 -7.72 -4.55
N ALA A 9 -5.11 -7.05 -3.44
CA ALA A 9 -5.60 -5.73 -3.07
C ALA A 9 -4.45 -4.77 -2.78
N LEU A 10 -4.65 -3.50 -3.10
CA LEU A 10 -3.73 -2.41 -2.76
C LEU A 10 -4.28 -1.63 -1.57
N LEU A 11 -3.48 -1.51 -0.53
CA LEU A 11 -3.76 -0.69 0.64
C LEU A 11 -2.88 0.56 0.56
N VAL A 12 -3.46 1.71 0.25
CA VAL A 12 -2.70 2.92 -0.10
C VAL A 12 -2.78 3.97 1.02
N TYR A 13 -1.65 4.58 1.38
CA TYR A 13 -1.60 5.75 2.26
C TYR A 13 -0.76 6.87 1.63
N ASP A 14 -0.86 8.08 2.18
CA ASP A 14 -0.11 9.26 1.76
C ASP A 14 1.08 9.47 2.70
N ILE A 15 2.32 9.43 2.18
CA ILE A 15 3.53 9.56 3.00
C ILE A 15 3.69 10.93 3.68
N THR A 16 2.92 11.93 3.22
CA THR A 16 2.92 13.28 3.78
C THR A 16 1.88 13.45 4.89
N LYS A 17 0.93 12.51 5.04
CA LYS A 17 -0.18 12.60 5.99
C LYS A 17 -0.24 11.42 6.94
N ARG A 18 0.29 11.59 8.15
CA ARG A 18 0.29 10.56 9.21
C ARG A 18 -1.09 9.97 9.52
N GLU A 19 -2.14 10.77 9.46
CA GLU A 19 -3.52 10.31 9.67
C GLU A 19 -3.92 9.19 8.70
N THR A 20 -3.49 9.28 7.43
CA THR A 20 -3.79 8.23 6.44
C THR A 20 -3.10 6.91 6.76
N PHE A 21 -1.92 6.97 7.38
CA PHE A 21 -1.20 5.80 7.88
C PHE A 21 -1.87 5.19 9.12
N ASN A 22 -2.38 6.03 10.02
CA ASN A 22 -3.10 5.55 11.22
C ASN A 22 -4.40 4.81 10.87
N ASN A 23 -5.04 5.17 9.76
CA ASN A 23 -6.26 4.51 9.28
C ASN A 23 -6.01 3.12 8.66
N LEU A 24 -4.76 2.74 8.39
CA LEU A 24 -4.42 1.48 7.73
C LEU A 24 -4.92 0.25 8.48
N GLU A 25 -4.92 0.28 9.81
CA GLU A 25 -5.40 -0.82 10.65
C GLU A 25 -6.87 -1.12 10.37
N HIS A 26 -7.71 -0.08 10.34
CA HIS A 26 -9.13 -0.20 10.06
C HIS A 26 -9.36 -0.73 8.64
N TRP A 27 -8.66 -0.18 7.64
CA TRP A 27 -8.80 -0.63 6.26
C TRP A 27 -8.32 -2.05 6.02
N LEU A 28 -7.26 -2.49 6.72
CA LEU A 28 -6.78 -3.86 6.64
C LEU A 28 -7.79 -4.85 7.21
N LEU A 29 -8.44 -4.50 8.33
CA LEU A 29 -9.51 -5.31 8.93
C LEU A 29 -10.72 -5.41 7.99
N GLU A 30 -11.18 -4.30 7.43
CA GLU A 30 -12.26 -4.27 6.44
C GLU A 30 -11.92 -5.12 5.21
N LEU A 31 -10.69 -5.01 4.68
CA LEU A 31 -10.22 -5.81 3.56
C LEU A 31 -10.25 -7.31 3.86
N ARG A 32 -9.68 -7.72 5.00
CA ARG A 32 -9.65 -9.14 5.42
C ARG A 32 -11.02 -9.69 5.78
N GLY A 33 -11.95 -8.84 6.22
CA GLY A 33 -13.32 -9.25 6.54
C GLY A 33 -14.17 -9.56 5.30
N HIS A 34 -13.84 -8.97 4.15
CA HIS A 34 -14.62 -9.12 2.90
C HIS A 34 -13.90 -9.91 1.81
N ALA A 35 -12.60 -10.16 1.94
CA ALA A 35 -11.78 -10.84 0.95
C ALA A 35 -11.66 -12.36 1.20
N GLU A 36 -11.28 -13.07 0.15
CA GLU A 36 -10.89 -14.48 0.23
C GLU A 36 -9.63 -14.64 1.13
N PRO A 37 -9.49 -15.74 1.88
CA PRO A 37 -8.36 -15.98 2.78
C PRO A 37 -6.98 -15.87 2.12
N ASP A 38 -6.89 -16.20 0.83
CA ASP A 38 -5.65 -16.23 0.06
C ASP A 38 -5.36 -14.92 -0.69
N ILE A 39 -6.04 -13.83 -0.36
CA ILE A 39 -5.80 -12.54 -1.01
C ILE A 39 -4.39 -12.02 -0.72
N VAL A 40 -3.66 -11.64 -1.78
CA VAL A 40 -2.38 -10.95 -1.65
C VAL A 40 -2.63 -9.46 -1.42
N ILE A 41 -2.11 -8.90 -0.33
CA ILE A 41 -2.27 -7.47 -0.02
C ILE A 41 -0.92 -6.76 -0.10
N MET A 42 -0.89 -5.62 -0.79
CA MET A 42 0.28 -4.76 -0.92
C MET A 42 0.00 -3.38 -0.33
N LEU A 43 0.81 -2.98 0.65
CA LEU A 43 0.85 -1.63 1.19
C LEU A 43 1.61 -0.71 0.22
N VAL A 44 0.99 0.43 -0.11
CA VAL A 44 1.54 1.41 -1.05
C VAL A 44 1.62 2.78 -0.37
N GLY A 45 2.84 3.28 -0.14
CA GLY A 45 3.08 4.66 0.27
C GLY A 45 3.12 5.60 -0.94
N ASN A 46 2.05 6.35 -1.18
CA ASN A 46 1.95 7.27 -2.31
C ASN A 46 2.57 8.65 -1.98
N LYS A 47 2.91 9.40 -3.04
CA LYS A 47 3.52 10.74 -3.04
C LYS A 47 4.98 10.76 -2.61
N CYS A 48 5.74 9.73 -2.98
CA CYS A 48 7.15 9.61 -2.61
C CYS A 48 8.06 10.68 -3.23
N ASP A 49 7.56 11.45 -4.21
CA ASP A 49 8.14 12.68 -4.75
C ASP A 49 8.22 13.81 -3.70
N LEU A 50 7.26 13.87 -2.78
CA LEU A 50 7.19 14.87 -1.71
C LEU A 50 8.05 14.50 -0.49
N ARG A 51 9.29 14.02 -0.71
CA ARG A 51 10.19 13.55 0.35
C ARG A 51 10.42 14.56 1.47
N HIS A 52 10.42 15.85 1.12
CA HIS A 52 10.62 16.96 2.06
C HIS A 52 9.41 17.20 2.98
N LEU A 53 8.23 16.69 2.62
CA LEU A 53 7.00 16.73 3.43
C LEU A 53 6.70 15.38 4.08
N ARG A 54 7.64 14.43 4.04
CA ARG A 54 7.45 13.09 4.59
C ARG A 54 7.20 13.16 6.10
N THR A 55 6.09 12.57 6.53
CA THR A 55 5.74 12.43 7.95
C THR A 55 5.77 10.97 8.43
N ILE A 56 5.93 10.01 7.51
CA ILE A 56 6.12 8.58 7.81
C ILE A 56 7.45 8.12 7.21
N LEU A 57 8.35 7.60 8.05
CA LEU A 57 9.59 6.99 7.57
C LEU A 57 9.28 5.72 6.77
N THR A 58 9.99 5.52 5.67
CA THR A 58 9.84 4.33 4.83
C THR A 58 10.07 3.04 5.64
N GLU A 59 11.00 3.07 6.60
CA GLU A 59 11.28 1.93 7.49
C GLU A 59 10.10 1.61 8.41
N ASP A 60 9.43 2.62 8.97
CA ASP A 60 8.25 2.41 9.83
C ASP A 60 7.11 1.74 9.06
N ALA A 61 6.88 2.19 7.82
CA ALA A 61 5.85 1.63 6.96
C ALA A 61 6.19 0.21 6.49
N LYS A 62 7.46 -0.03 6.15
CA LYS A 62 7.95 -1.37 5.79
C LYS A 62 7.79 -2.35 6.95
N LEU A 63 8.22 -1.96 8.15
CA LEU A 63 8.09 -2.79 9.35
C LEU A 63 6.61 -3.05 9.68
N TRP A 64 5.74 -2.06 9.47
CA TRP A 64 4.30 -2.25 9.63
C TRP A 64 3.73 -3.26 8.63
N ALA A 65 4.14 -3.20 7.36
CA ALA A 65 3.74 -4.18 6.35
C ALA A 65 4.23 -5.59 6.69
N GLU A 66 5.50 -5.73 7.08
CA GLU A 66 6.10 -7.02 7.48
C GLU A 66 5.36 -7.65 8.67
N ARG A 67 5.02 -6.87 9.70
CA ARG A 67 4.24 -7.35 10.86
C ARG A 67 2.85 -7.86 10.47
N HIS A 68 2.25 -7.29 9.43
CA HIS A 68 0.94 -7.68 8.95
C HIS A 68 0.98 -8.71 7.82
N GLY A 69 2.17 -9.13 7.36
CA GLY A 69 2.34 -10.06 6.26
C GLY A 69 1.94 -9.49 4.90
N LEU A 70 2.17 -8.19 4.68
CA LEU A 70 1.85 -7.49 3.44
C LEU A 70 3.11 -7.20 2.64
N PHE A 71 2.98 -7.12 1.32
CA PHE A 71 4.03 -6.53 0.47
C PHE A 71 4.08 -5.01 0.67
N PHE A 72 5.21 -4.38 0.35
CA PHE A 72 5.37 -2.93 0.49
C PHE A 72 6.05 -2.31 -0.72
N MET A 73 5.53 -1.15 -1.17
CA MET A 73 6.19 -0.27 -2.11
C MET A 73 5.89 1.20 -1.81
N GLU A 74 6.73 2.10 -2.28
CA GLU A 74 6.40 3.52 -2.38
C GLU A 74 6.23 3.92 -3.84
N THR A 75 5.28 4.80 -4.11
CA THR A 75 4.94 5.26 -5.46
C THR A 75 4.75 6.77 -5.48
N SER A 76 4.92 7.37 -6.65
CA SER A 76 4.45 8.71 -6.96
C SER A 76 3.47 8.63 -8.11
N ALA A 77 2.19 8.88 -7.83
CA ALA A 77 1.19 9.07 -8.88
C ALA A 77 1.47 10.33 -9.73
N LEU A 78 2.23 11.30 -9.19
CA LEU A 78 2.57 12.56 -9.88
C LEU A 78 3.73 12.38 -10.87
N GLU A 79 4.78 11.67 -10.45
CA GLU A 79 5.96 11.42 -11.29
C GLU A 79 5.83 10.14 -12.14
N SER A 80 4.70 9.42 -12.02
CA SER A 80 4.49 8.09 -12.63
C SER A 80 5.57 7.05 -12.26
N THR A 81 6.38 7.33 -11.23
CA THR A 81 7.42 6.44 -10.72
C THR A 81 6.81 5.49 -9.70
N GLY A 82 6.89 4.19 -9.99
CA GLY A 82 6.39 3.12 -9.13
C GLY A 82 5.12 2.42 -9.64
N VAL A 83 4.50 2.88 -10.73
CA VAL A 83 3.46 2.10 -11.43
C VAL A 83 4.10 1.08 -12.40
N GLU A 84 5.30 1.36 -12.92
CA GLU A 84 5.96 0.50 -13.90
C GLU A 84 6.73 -0.69 -13.29
N ASN A 85 7.32 -0.57 -12.09
CA ASN A 85 8.07 -1.67 -11.47
C ASN A 85 7.22 -2.82 -10.93
N ALA A 86 5.88 -2.69 -10.92
CA ALA A 86 4.97 -3.74 -10.46
C ALA A 86 4.60 -4.77 -11.55
N PHE A 87 4.92 -4.51 -12.83
CA PHE A 87 4.47 -5.33 -13.97
C PHE A 87 5.59 -6.03 -14.76
N TYR A 88 6.87 -5.88 -14.40
CA TYR A 88 8.00 -6.36 -15.23
C TYR A 88 8.72 -7.65 -14.78
N TYR A 89 8.18 -8.43 -13.85
CA TYR A 89 8.70 -9.78 -13.58
C TYR A 89 7.68 -10.85 -13.98
N SER A 90 7.54 -11.01 -15.30
CA SER A 90 7.08 -12.24 -15.96
C SER A 90 8.24 -13.21 -16.16
#